data_AF-A0ABD2NJ02-F1
#
_entry.id   AF-A0ABD2NJ02-F1
#
_cell.length_a   1.000
_cell.length_b   1.000
_cell.length_c   1.000
_cell.angle_alpha   90.00
_cell.angle_beta   90.00
_cell.angle_gamma   90.00
#
_symmetry.space_group_name_H-M   'P 1'
#
loop_
_entity.id
_entity.type
_entity.pdbx_description
1 polymer ?
#
loop_
_entity_poly.entity_id
_entity_poly.type
_entity_poly.pdbx_seq_one_letter_code
_entity_poly.pdbx_strand_id
1 'polypeptide(L)'
;METRDDFNVMMDPAKELSGRKKPSVTIVAAHETLKEKMARTRDERAERLSNISLHHRHICEMVSIFLDVSVDDVVDSVIDTKLSMAAMDSFLEKDTRDMSVLFYLQHESPRLSSQSRFDNQFDPHHRKVQLSGHPNVGEEVNYTLLDGIHYSSNIVAMTHGIMKGLISSPLSLSKEWGDLSKTETGKKKLITFDRHYSKFENFVNRTRIDVDNENSEDANRLNKDLIQKVEFAVRIWNKKIERALVQYQQLRKEDEFVGPLEEVEYWRNQLARFSSMFEFVSSASCKKLINFLKLTASPTLKTWKKHCNLVLDVRNECIDNVRYLYSFDSFCEPLYRCTPRKFPVTCPLYFTQSE
;
A
#
# COMPACT_ATOMS: atom_id res chain seq x y z
N MET A 1 -4.46 -20.13 -32.91
CA MET A 1 -5.31 -21.10 -32.22
C MET A 1 -4.55 -22.41 -32.22
N GLU A 2 -3.73 -22.61 -31.20
CA GLU A 2 -3.05 -23.88 -30.91
C GLU A 2 -3.06 -24.04 -29.39
N THR A 3 -3.24 -25.27 -28.98
CA THR A 3 -4.03 -25.70 -27.82
C THR A 3 -3.15 -26.03 -26.62
N ARG A 4 -3.40 -25.31 -25.53
CA ARG A 4 -3.63 -25.71 -24.12
C ARG A 4 -3.05 -27.01 -23.49
N ASP A 5 -2.19 -27.79 -24.11
CA ASP A 5 -1.72 -29.09 -23.55
C ASP A 5 -0.21 -29.26 -23.32
N ASP A 6 0.66 -28.33 -23.73
CA ASP A 6 2.12 -28.48 -23.48
C ASP A 6 2.62 -27.87 -22.16
N PHE A 7 1.72 -27.35 -21.32
CA PHE A 7 2.08 -26.77 -20.01
C PHE A 7 2.04 -27.78 -18.85
N ASN A 8 1.73 -29.06 -19.12
CA ASN A 8 1.35 -30.01 -18.06
C ASN A 8 2.34 -31.17 -17.79
N VAL A 9 3.60 -31.06 -18.23
CA VAL A 9 4.63 -32.08 -17.89
C VAL A 9 5.69 -31.55 -16.90
N MET A 10 5.53 -30.34 -16.37
CA MET A 10 6.54 -29.74 -15.50
C MET A 10 5.96 -29.10 -14.23
N MET A 11 5.14 -29.84 -13.49
CA MET A 11 4.95 -29.71 -12.03
C MET A 11 3.97 -30.79 -11.60
N ASP A 12 4.48 -31.95 -11.17
CA ASP A 12 3.72 -32.88 -10.35
C ASP A 12 4.16 -32.66 -8.89
N PRO A 13 3.47 -31.84 -8.08
CA PRO A 13 3.92 -31.48 -6.73
C PRO A 13 3.78 -32.66 -5.74
N ALA A 14 3.27 -33.81 -6.20
CA ALA A 14 2.91 -34.94 -5.36
C ALA A 14 4.04 -35.96 -5.12
N LYS A 15 5.23 -35.79 -5.71
CA LYS A 15 6.35 -36.74 -5.54
C LYS A 15 7.61 -36.22 -4.82
N GLU A 16 7.61 -34.98 -4.34
CA GLU A 16 8.70 -34.43 -3.51
C GLU A 16 8.27 -34.01 -2.09
N LEU A 17 7.34 -34.74 -1.49
CA LEU A 17 6.90 -34.50 -0.10
C LEU A 17 6.95 -35.77 0.77
N SER A 18 8.11 -36.42 0.85
CA SER A 18 8.39 -37.41 1.92
C SER A 18 9.23 -36.87 3.07
N GLY A 19 9.43 -35.55 3.15
CA GLY A 19 10.32 -34.91 4.12
C GLY A 19 9.73 -33.72 4.88
N ARG A 20 8.43 -33.68 5.20
CA ARG A 20 7.93 -32.65 6.12
C ARG A 20 8.33 -33.00 7.56
N LYS A 21 9.37 -32.35 8.08
CA LYS A 21 9.61 -32.28 9.54
C LYS A 21 8.30 -31.87 10.21
N LYS A 22 7.85 -32.65 11.21
CA LYS A 22 6.67 -32.32 12.02
C LYS A 22 6.80 -30.86 12.49
N PRO A 23 5.74 -30.03 12.37
CA PRO A 23 5.80 -28.66 12.87
C PRO A 23 6.20 -28.71 14.34
N SER A 24 7.17 -27.87 14.72
CA SER A 24 7.65 -27.79 16.11
C SER A 24 6.45 -27.61 17.04
N VAL A 25 6.45 -28.26 18.21
CA VAL A 25 5.41 -28.13 19.24
C VAL A 25 5.16 -26.65 19.57
N THR A 26 6.20 -25.82 19.51
CA THR A 26 6.12 -24.36 19.67
C THR A 26 5.30 -23.67 18.58
N ILE A 27 5.39 -24.12 17.33
CA ILE A 27 4.61 -23.57 16.19
C ILE A 27 3.15 -24.02 16.29
N VAL A 28 2.91 -25.26 16.70
CA VAL A 28 1.54 -25.77 16.92
C VAL A 28 0.87 -25.03 18.07
N ALA A 29 1.55 -24.87 19.20
CA ALA A 29 1.05 -24.10 20.33
C ALA A 29 0.86 -22.60 19.99
N ALA A 30 1.75 -22.02 19.18
CA ALA A 30 1.57 -20.65 18.66
C ALA A 30 0.34 -20.53 17.75
N HIS A 31 0.06 -21.54 16.93
CA HIS A 31 -1.10 -21.58 16.06
C HIS A 31 -2.41 -21.80 16.83
N GLU A 32 -2.39 -22.65 17.86
CA GLU A 32 -3.53 -22.86 18.76
C GLU A 32 -3.83 -21.61 19.59
N THR A 33 -2.81 -20.98 20.17
CA THR A 33 -2.98 -19.71 20.90
C THR A 33 -3.46 -18.57 20.00
N LEU A 34 -3.03 -18.52 18.73
CA LEU A 34 -3.56 -17.56 17.76
C LEU A 34 -5.03 -17.85 17.41
N LYS A 35 -5.39 -19.11 17.21
CA LYS A 35 -6.76 -19.55 16.92
C LYS A 35 -7.71 -19.25 18.09
N GLU A 36 -7.27 -19.51 19.32
CA GLU A 36 -8.02 -19.15 20.53
C GLU A 36 -8.20 -17.64 20.67
N LYS A 37 -7.16 -16.84 20.40
CA LYS A 37 -7.26 -15.38 20.39
C LYS A 37 -8.27 -14.89 19.35
N MET A 38 -8.22 -15.42 18.13
CA MET A 38 -9.18 -15.09 17.07
C MET A 38 -10.62 -15.46 17.45
N ALA A 39 -10.82 -16.62 18.11
CA ALA A 39 -12.13 -17.05 18.59
C ALA A 39 -12.67 -16.11 19.67
N ARG A 40 -11.85 -15.74 20.66
CA ARG A 40 -12.24 -14.76 21.70
C ARG A 40 -12.61 -13.40 21.09
N THR A 41 -11.82 -12.88 20.15
CA THR A 41 -12.14 -11.61 19.49
C THR A 41 -13.46 -11.67 18.72
N ARG A 42 -13.77 -12.82 18.10
CA ARG A 42 -15.05 -13.05 17.41
C ARG A 42 -16.22 -13.09 18.39
N ASP A 43 -16.09 -13.79 19.51
CA ASP A 43 -17.16 -13.92 20.51
C ASP A 43 -17.45 -12.58 21.19
N GLU A 44 -16.42 -11.83 21.59
CA GLU A 44 -16.58 -10.49 22.17
C GLU A 44 -17.25 -9.50 21.18
N ARG A 45 -17.07 -9.71 19.88
CA ARG A 45 -17.72 -8.89 18.85
C ARG A 45 -19.19 -9.27 18.68
N ALA A 46 -19.51 -10.56 18.72
CA ALA A 46 -20.89 -11.03 18.67
C ALA A 46 -21.71 -10.53 19.87
N GLU A 47 -21.10 -10.49 21.06
CA GLU A 47 -21.68 -9.89 22.25
C GLU A 47 -21.97 -8.39 22.05
N ARG A 48 -20.98 -7.61 21.54
CA ARG A 48 -21.19 -6.19 21.23
C ARG A 48 -22.29 -5.94 20.19
N LEU A 49 -22.38 -6.79 19.17
CA LEU A 49 -23.46 -6.72 18.19
C LEU A 49 -24.84 -6.94 18.82
N SER A 50 -24.95 -7.82 19.81
CA SER A 50 -26.21 -8.03 20.54
C SER A 50 -26.60 -6.85 21.43
N ASN A 51 -25.65 -5.99 21.81
CA ASN A 51 -25.88 -4.80 22.64
C ASN A 51 -26.28 -3.55 21.83
N ILE A 52 -26.30 -3.63 20.50
CA ILE A 52 -26.75 -2.51 19.66
C ILE A 52 -28.25 -2.27 19.84
N SER A 53 -28.59 -1.12 20.43
CA SER A 53 -29.97 -0.67 20.58
C SER A 53 -30.53 -0.01 19.30
N LEU A 54 -31.83 0.28 19.29
CA LEU A 54 -32.47 1.00 18.18
C LEU A 54 -31.84 2.38 17.91
N HIS A 55 -31.43 3.09 18.96
CA HIS A 55 -30.81 4.41 18.84
C HIS A 55 -29.42 4.33 18.20
N HIS A 56 -28.62 3.32 18.58
CA HIS A 56 -27.34 3.04 17.94
C HIS A 56 -27.52 2.76 16.45
N ARG A 57 -28.50 1.92 16.10
CA ARG A 57 -28.80 1.56 14.72
C ARG A 57 -29.24 2.78 13.90
N HIS A 58 -30.10 3.63 14.46
CA HIS A 58 -30.52 4.86 13.79
C HIS A 58 -29.34 5.81 13.50
N ILE A 59 -28.43 5.99 14.46
CA ILE A 59 -27.21 6.77 14.22
C ILE A 59 -26.37 6.14 13.09
N CYS A 60 -26.21 4.82 13.08
CA CYS A 60 -25.47 4.11 12.03
C CYS A 60 -26.12 4.28 10.64
N GLU A 61 -27.46 4.26 10.57
CA GLU A 61 -28.22 4.52 9.33
C GLU A 61 -27.97 5.93 8.81
N MET A 62 -28.04 6.94 9.69
CA MET A 62 -27.75 8.31 9.31
C MET A 62 -26.31 8.47 8.84
N VAL A 63 -25.33 7.92 9.57
CA VAL A 63 -23.91 7.95 9.19
C VAL A 63 -23.68 7.25 7.85
N SER A 64 -24.35 6.13 7.58
CA SER A 64 -24.31 5.41 6.31
C SER A 64 -24.73 6.30 5.14
N ILE A 65 -25.79 7.09 5.31
CA ILE A 65 -26.24 8.06 4.29
C ILE A 65 -25.18 9.15 4.07
N PHE A 66 -24.61 9.71 5.14
CA PHE A 66 -23.62 10.78 5.01
C PHE A 66 -22.28 10.32 4.41
N LEU A 67 -21.85 9.10 4.69
CA LEU A 67 -20.58 8.54 4.21
C LEU A 67 -20.71 7.76 2.89
N ASP A 68 -21.93 7.49 2.43
CA ASP A 68 -22.21 6.65 1.24
C ASP A 68 -21.59 5.24 1.35
N VAL A 69 -21.83 4.60 2.50
CA VAL A 69 -21.37 3.23 2.81
C VAL A 69 -22.52 2.39 3.33
N SER A 70 -22.40 1.06 3.37
CA SER A 70 -23.48 0.23 3.89
C SER A 70 -23.66 0.41 5.40
N VAL A 71 -24.91 0.31 5.87
CA VAL A 71 -25.23 0.37 7.31
C VAL A 71 -24.50 -0.76 8.06
N ASP A 72 -24.37 -1.93 7.44
CA ASP A 72 -23.68 -3.07 8.01
C ASP A 72 -22.18 -2.78 8.21
N ASP A 73 -21.53 -2.08 7.29
CA ASP A 73 -20.12 -1.65 7.45
C ASP A 73 -19.96 -0.67 8.61
N VAL A 74 -20.90 0.28 8.76
CA VAL A 74 -20.87 1.25 9.88
C VAL A 74 -21.04 0.52 11.21
N VAL A 75 -22.04 -0.35 11.31
CA VAL A 75 -22.28 -1.20 12.48
C VAL A 75 -21.04 -2.05 12.77
N ASP A 76 -20.45 -2.65 11.74
CA ASP A 76 -19.26 -3.48 11.85
C ASP A 76 -18.03 -2.71 12.36
N SER A 77 -17.95 -1.41 12.09
CA SER A 77 -16.92 -0.51 12.63
C SER A 77 -17.16 -0.15 14.10
N VAL A 78 -18.41 0.12 14.47
CA VAL A 78 -18.80 0.50 15.84
C VAL A 78 -18.54 -0.65 16.80
N ILE A 79 -18.86 -1.88 16.39
CA ILE A 79 -18.61 -3.08 17.21
C ILE A 79 -17.17 -3.57 17.13
N ASP A 80 -16.25 -2.92 16.40
CA ASP A 80 -14.89 -3.44 16.23
C ASP A 80 -14.07 -3.32 17.52
N THR A 81 -14.23 -2.22 18.25
CA THR A 81 -13.53 -1.97 19.51
C THR A 81 -14.47 -1.69 20.67
N LYS A 82 -14.05 -2.02 21.90
CA LYS A 82 -14.77 -1.68 23.13
C LYS A 82 -14.86 -0.15 23.31
N LEU A 83 -13.84 0.58 22.85
CA LEU A 83 -13.80 2.05 22.91
C LEU A 83 -14.89 2.68 22.04
N SER A 84 -15.07 2.18 20.81
CA SER A 84 -16.09 2.66 19.87
C SER A 84 -17.50 2.47 20.42
N MET A 85 -17.79 1.29 20.98
CA MET A 85 -19.08 1.02 21.64
C MET A 85 -19.31 1.94 22.84
N ALA A 86 -18.32 2.07 23.74
CA ALA A 86 -18.43 2.94 24.90
C ALA A 86 -18.64 4.42 24.53
N ALA A 87 -18.03 4.88 23.43
CA ALA A 87 -18.24 6.24 22.93
C ALA A 87 -19.68 6.46 22.43
N MET A 88 -20.27 5.46 21.78
CA MET A 88 -21.67 5.51 21.34
C MET A 88 -22.65 5.46 22.52
N ASP A 89 -22.41 4.57 23.48
CA ASP A 89 -23.23 4.47 24.70
C ASP A 89 -23.19 5.80 25.47
N SER A 90 -21.99 6.35 25.67
CA SER A 90 -21.79 7.62 26.38
C SER A 90 -22.40 8.82 25.66
N PHE A 91 -22.52 8.78 24.32
CA PHE A 91 -23.20 9.81 23.54
C PHE A 91 -24.73 9.76 23.70
N LEU A 92 -25.28 8.57 23.96
CA LEU A 92 -26.71 8.34 24.17
C LEU A 92 -27.16 8.52 25.62
N GLU A 93 -26.23 8.66 26.57
CA GLU A 93 -26.53 8.92 27.97
C GLU A 93 -27.16 10.31 28.17
N LYS A 94 -28.19 10.40 29.02
CA LYS A 94 -29.01 11.61 29.18
C LYS A 94 -28.33 12.77 29.91
N ASP A 95 -27.27 12.50 30.66
CA ASP A 95 -26.61 13.45 31.57
C ASP A 95 -25.18 13.83 31.15
N THR A 96 -24.67 13.29 30.03
CA THR A 96 -23.37 13.66 29.49
C THR A 96 -23.50 14.97 28.69
N ARG A 97 -22.95 16.06 29.24
CA ARG A 97 -22.89 17.35 28.53
C ARG A 97 -21.77 17.32 27.48
N ASP A 98 -22.07 17.84 26.30
CA ASP A 98 -21.11 18.23 25.26
C ASP A 98 -20.23 17.11 24.66
N MET A 99 -20.80 15.92 24.41
CA MET A 99 -20.09 14.85 23.73
C MET A 99 -20.29 14.92 22.21
N SER A 100 -19.19 14.91 21.45
CA SER A 100 -19.21 14.74 19.99
C SER A 100 -18.54 13.43 19.59
N VAL A 101 -19.19 12.65 18.73
CA VAL A 101 -18.61 11.42 18.17
C VAL A 101 -18.23 11.67 16.72
N LEU A 102 -17.05 11.21 16.31
CA LEU A 102 -16.52 11.40 14.97
C LEU A 102 -16.33 10.05 14.28
N PHE A 103 -16.98 9.87 13.14
CA PHE A 103 -16.81 8.71 12.27
C PHE A 103 -15.79 9.04 11.18
N TYR A 104 -14.87 8.11 10.92
CA TYR A 104 -13.80 8.26 9.94
C TYR A 104 -13.93 7.18 8.86
N LEU A 105 -14.02 7.58 7.59
CA LEU A 105 -14.01 6.65 6.46
C LEU A 105 -12.57 6.45 5.95
N GLN A 106 -11.99 5.28 6.23
CA GLN A 106 -10.68 4.88 5.74
C GLN A 106 -10.79 4.08 4.43
N HIS A 107 -10.10 4.51 3.37
CA HIS A 107 -10.09 3.78 2.08
C HIS A 107 -8.95 2.74 1.97
N GLU A 108 -7.94 2.83 2.84
CA GLU A 108 -6.79 1.91 2.84
C GLU A 108 -6.95 0.75 3.82
N SER A 109 -6.40 -0.41 3.49
CA SER A 109 -6.40 -1.57 4.40
C SER A 109 -5.54 -1.30 5.64
N PRO A 110 -5.94 -1.79 6.84
CA PRO A 110 -5.18 -1.61 8.07
C PRO A 110 -3.76 -2.17 7.96
N ARG A 111 -2.82 -1.55 8.68
CA ARG A 111 -1.45 -2.07 8.77
C ARG A 111 -1.46 -3.40 9.53
N LEU A 112 -0.65 -4.38 9.07
CA LEU A 112 -0.53 -5.75 9.63
C LEU A 112 -0.28 -5.82 11.17
N SER A 113 0.05 -4.71 11.82
CA SER A 113 0.29 -4.61 13.26
C SER A 113 -0.94 -4.26 14.11
N SER A 114 -2.08 -3.86 13.52
CA SER A 114 -3.28 -3.50 14.30
C SER A 114 -4.01 -4.75 14.78
N GLN A 115 -4.35 -4.79 16.07
CA GLN A 115 -5.22 -5.83 16.64
C GLN A 115 -6.70 -5.63 16.25
N SER A 116 -7.05 -4.46 15.70
CA SER A 116 -8.35 -4.07 15.17
C SER A 116 -8.42 -4.24 13.65
N ARG A 117 -9.64 -4.39 13.12
CA ARG A 117 -9.91 -4.45 11.67
C ARG A 117 -9.84 -3.08 10.99
N PHE A 118 -9.67 -2.01 11.76
CA PHE A 118 -9.56 -0.62 11.28
C PHE A 118 -8.37 0.08 11.95
N ASP A 119 -7.72 1.02 11.26
CA ASP A 119 -6.64 1.84 11.83
C ASP A 119 -7.26 3.08 12.52
N ASN A 120 -6.83 3.38 13.74
CA ASN A 120 -7.36 4.51 14.52
C ASN A 120 -6.54 5.80 14.32
N GLN A 121 -5.65 5.85 13.31
CA GLN A 121 -4.86 7.04 13.02
C GLN A 121 -5.66 8.10 12.27
N PHE A 122 -5.55 9.35 12.74
CA PHE A 122 -6.13 10.51 12.09
C PHE A 122 -5.46 10.75 10.74
N ASP A 123 -6.23 10.69 9.65
CA ASP A 123 -5.84 11.23 8.34
C ASP A 123 -6.71 12.46 8.03
N PRO A 124 -6.11 13.61 7.69
CA PRO A 124 -6.85 14.77 7.23
C PRO A 124 -7.65 14.56 5.93
N HIS A 125 -7.29 13.61 5.06
CA HIS A 125 -7.92 13.40 3.75
C HIS A 125 -9.14 12.46 3.77
N HIS A 126 -9.43 11.81 4.89
CA HIS A 126 -10.60 10.95 5.03
C HIS A 126 -11.89 11.75 5.17
N ARG A 127 -12.98 11.29 4.54
CA ARG A 127 -14.34 11.78 4.78
C ARG A 127 -14.73 11.48 6.22
N LYS A 128 -15.30 12.47 6.92
CA LYS A 128 -15.64 12.38 8.34
C LYS A 128 -17.08 12.81 8.58
N VAL A 129 -17.76 12.17 9.53
CA VAL A 129 -19.08 12.62 10.01
C VAL A 129 -18.99 12.89 11.49
N GLN A 130 -19.20 14.15 11.87
CA GLN A 130 -19.29 14.56 13.26
C GLN A 130 -20.74 14.55 13.72
N LEU A 131 -20.99 13.86 14.82
CA LEU A 131 -22.23 13.93 15.59
C LEU A 131 -22.05 14.98 16.68
N SER A 132 -22.99 15.92 16.78
CA SER A 132 -23.05 16.88 17.88
C SER A 132 -24.50 17.08 18.33
N GLY A 133 -24.74 17.04 19.65
CA GLY A 133 -26.09 17.20 20.17
C GLY A 133 -26.12 17.23 21.70
N HIS A 134 -27.17 17.85 22.24
CA HIS A 134 -27.47 17.84 23.67
C HIS A 134 -28.71 16.97 23.90
N PRO A 135 -28.69 15.98 24.81
CA PRO A 135 -29.83 15.08 25.04
C PRO A 135 -31.09 15.77 25.63
N ASN A 136 -30.97 17.02 26.08
CA ASN A 136 -31.96 17.63 26.98
C ASN A 136 -32.69 18.89 26.44
N VAL A 137 -32.74 19.12 25.13
CA VAL A 137 -33.74 20.03 24.55
C VAL A 137 -34.22 19.44 23.22
N GLY A 138 -35.33 18.70 23.26
CA GLY A 138 -36.17 18.31 22.11
C GLY A 138 -35.47 18.02 20.77
N GLU A 139 -35.14 16.74 20.55
CA GLU A 139 -34.96 16.08 19.24
C GLU A 139 -34.22 16.89 18.14
N GLU A 140 -32.89 16.81 18.10
CA GLU A 140 -32.15 16.69 16.82
C GLU A 140 -30.68 16.37 17.11
N VAL A 141 -30.23 15.18 16.72
CA VAL A 141 -28.80 14.89 16.59
C VAL A 141 -28.32 15.66 15.36
N ASN A 142 -27.36 16.57 15.52
CA ASN A 142 -26.79 17.27 14.38
C ASN A 142 -25.74 16.38 13.73
N TYR A 143 -25.93 16.13 12.45
CA TYR A 143 -24.98 15.41 11.63
C TYR A 143 -24.27 16.41 10.73
N THR A 144 -22.97 16.59 10.96
CA THR A 144 -22.13 17.47 10.13
C THR A 144 -21.17 16.63 9.32
N LEU A 145 -21.32 16.66 7.99
CA LEU A 145 -20.34 16.07 7.08
C LEU A 145 -19.11 16.97 7.01
N LEU A 146 -17.99 16.44 7.46
CA LEU A 146 -16.66 17.04 7.37
C LEU A 146 -15.92 16.36 6.21
N ASP A 147 -16.11 16.88 5.01
CA ASP A 147 -15.43 16.37 3.82
C ASP A 147 -14.10 17.12 3.58
N GLY A 148 -12.99 16.42 3.84
CA GLY A 148 -11.63 16.92 3.59
C GLY A 148 -11.28 17.08 2.11
N ILE A 149 -12.16 16.67 1.18
CA ILE A 149 -11.97 16.83 -0.27
C ILE A 149 -12.38 18.24 -0.73
N HIS A 150 -13.40 18.84 -0.09
CA HIS A 150 -13.97 20.13 -0.51
C HIS A 150 -13.32 21.35 0.14
N TYR A 151 -12.69 21.17 1.30
CA TYR A 151 -11.92 22.19 1.99
C TYR A 151 -10.46 21.75 1.95
N SER A 152 -9.50 22.68 1.79
CA SER A 152 -8.08 22.32 1.70
C SER A 152 -7.66 21.39 2.85
N SER A 153 -6.60 20.61 2.64
CA SER A 153 -6.11 19.47 3.44
C SER A 153 -5.86 19.72 4.94
N ASN A 154 -6.26 20.87 5.48
CA ASN A 154 -6.12 21.25 6.87
C ASN A 154 -7.46 21.54 7.57
N ILE A 155 -7.51 21.27 8.87
CA ILE A 155 -8.72 21.44 9.70
C ILE A 155 -9.19 22.89 9.81
N VAL A 156 -8.27 23.85 9.66
CA VAL A 156 -8.58 25.28 9.72
C VAL A 156 -9.39 25.70 8.48
N ALA A 157 -9.11 25.10 7.33
CA ALA A 157 -9.85 25.31 6.09
C ALA A 157 -11.27 24.78 6.17
N MET A 158 -11.44 23.57 6.71
CA MET A 158 -12.76 22.99 7.00
C MET A 158 -13.53 23.89 7.96
N THR A 159 -12.91 24.30 9.08
CA THR A 159 -13.53 25.16 10.08
C THR A 159 -13.98 26.50 9.49
N HIS A 160 -13.12 27.15 8.70
CA HIS A 160 -13.47 28.37 7.99
C HIS A 160 -14.64 28.16 7.02
N GLY A 161 -14.65 27.06 6.27
CA GLY A 161 -15.70 26.72 5.33
C GLY A 161 -17.07 26.56 6.00
N ILE A 162 -17.11 25.82 7.11
CA ILE A 162 -18.31 25.60 7.92
C ILE A 162 -18.79 26.91 8.53
N MET A 163 -17.90 27.68 9.14
CA MET A 163 -18.24 28.99 9.70
C MET A 163 -18.82 29.92 8.63
N LYS A 164 -18.20 29.98 7.45
CA LYS A 164 -18.68 30.83 6.37
C LYS A 164 -20.07 30.43 5.86
N GLY A 165 -20.32 29.13 5.72
CA GLY A 165 -21.58 28.58 5.22
C GLY A 165 -22.72 28.62 6.24
N LEU A 166 -22.47 28.15 7.47
CA LEU A 166 -23.50 27.99 8.50
C LEU A 166 -23.71 29.24 9.35
N ILE A 167 -22.67 30.08 9.50
CA ILE A 167 -22.69 31.20 10.44
C ILE A 167 -22.67 32.51 9.66
N SER A 168 -21.61 32.82 8.91
CA SER A 168 -21.46 34.12 8.22
C SER A 168 -22.58 34.39 7.22
N SER A 169 -22.97 33.40 6.40
CA SER A 169 -24.01 33.60 5.39
C SER A 169 -25.39 33.89 6.00
N PRO A 170 -25.92 33.09 6.95
CA PRO A 170 -27.17 33.42 7.64
C PRO A 170 -27.11 34.72 8.44
N LEU A 171 -25.97 35.02 9.10
CA LEU A 171 -25.78 36.28 9.83
C LEU A 171 -25.91 37.51 8.93
N SER A 172 -25.34 37.45 7.72
CA SER A 172 -25.43 38.55 6.74
C SER A 172 -26.83 38.76 6.18
N LEU A 173 -27.65 37.70 6.16
CA LEU A 173 -29.04 37.73 5.69
C LEU A 173 -30.02 38.12 6.79
N SER A 174 -29.66 37.94 8.06
CA SER A 174 -30.50 38.26 9.20
C SER A 174 -30.59 39.77 9.42
N LYS A 175 -31.71 40.35 8.94
CA LYS A 175 -32.03 41.77 9.11
C LYS A 175 -32.82 42.06 10.39
N GLU A 176 -33.45 41.05 10.98
CA GLU A 176 -34.33 41.19 12.15
C GLU A 176 -33.82 40.38 13.34
N TRP A 177 -33.40 41.10 14.39
CA TRP A 177 -32.84 40.52 15.61
C TRP A 177 -33.82 40.57 16.79
N GLY A 178 -35.12 40.49 16.50
CA GLY A 178 -36.18 40.53 17.50
C GLY A 178 -36.11 41.76 18.41
N ASP A 179 -36.20 41.57 19.72
CA ASP A 179 -36.20 42.67 20.69
C ASP A 179 -34.84 43.39 20.83
N LEU A 180 -33.74 42.77 20.37
CA LEU A 180 -32.42 43.42 20.38
C LEU A 180 -32.34 44.58 19.39
N SER A 181 -33.07 44.53 18.27
CA SER A 181 -33.09 45.63 17.31
C SER A 181 -33.94 46.81 17.79
N LYS A 182 -34.82 46.61 18.78
CA LYS A 182 -35.74 47.62 19.31
C LYS A 182 -35.11 48.56 20.33
N THR A 183 -34.02 48.15 20.99
CA THR A 183 -33.35 48.94 22.05
C THR A 183 -31.99 49.47 21.61
N GLU A 184 -31.61 50.66 22.06
CA GLU A 184 -30.30 51.26 21.74
C GLU A 184 -29.12 50.46 22.31
N THR A 185 -29.30 49.88 23.49
CA THR A 185 -28.33 48.96 24.10
C THR A 185 -28.22 47.64 23.34
N GLY A 186 -29.33 47.11 22.81
CA GLY A 186 -29.36 45.92 21.98
C GLY A 186 -28.63 46.13 20.64
N LYS A 187 -28.85 47.25 19.96
CA LYS A 187 -28.11 47.63 18.74
C LYS A 187 -26.60 47.70 18.97
N LYS A 188 -26.14 48.28 20.08
CA LYS A 188 -24.71 48.32 20.43
C LYS A 188 -24.11 46.93 20.65
N LYS A 189 -24.88 46.00 21.24
CA LYS A 189 -24.45 44.59 21.40
C LYS A 189 -24.31 43.89 20.05
N LEU A 190 -25.26 44.10 19.13
CA LEU A 190 -25.21 43.53 17.78
C LEU A 190 -23.97 44.00 17.01
N ILE A 191 -23.69 45.31 17.01
CA ILE A 191 -22.50 45.89 16.37
C ILE A 191 -21.21 45.33 16.99
N THR A 192 -21.19 45.18 18.31
CA THR A 192 -20.02 44.62 19.02
C THR A 192 -19.80 43.16 18.65
N PHE A 193 -20.87 42.38 18.60
CA PHE A 193 -20.85 40.98 18.20
C PHE A 193 -20.35 40.81 16.76
N ASP A 194 -20.95 41.53 15.81
CA ASP A 194 -20.58 41.51 14.39
C ASP A 194 -19.09 41.80 14.22
N ARG A 195 -18.59 42.87 14.86
CA ARG A 195 -17.18 43.22 14.84
C ARG A 195 -16.27 42.12 15.41
N HIS A 196 -16.69 41.44 16.47
CA HIS A 196 -15.90 40.36 17.07
C HIS A 196 -15.90 39.13 16.17
N TYR A 197 -17.07 38.78 15.60
CA TYR A 197 -17.22 37.68 14.68
C TYR A 197 -16.38 37.89 13.41
N SER A 198 -16.44 39.07 12.78
CA SER A 198 -15.62 39.37 11.60
C SER A 198 -14.12 39.31 11.91
N LYS A 199 -13.68 39.73 13.10
CA LYS A 199 -12.27 39.59 13.50
C LYS A 199 -11.86 38.13 13.64
N PHE A 200 -12.73 37.31 14.22
CA PHE A 200 -12.49 35.89 14.39
C PHE A 200 -12.48 35.15 13.04
N GLU A 201 -13.44 35.40 12.15
CA GLU A 201 -13.47 34.84 10.80
C GLU A 201 -12.20 35.21 10.01
N ASN A 202 -11.77 36.47 10.08
CA ASN A 202 -10.53 36.91 9.43
C ASN A 202 -9.28 36.24 10.02
N PHE A 203 -9.24 36.03 11.34
CA PHE A 203 -8.15 35.29 11.98
C PHE A 203 -8.08 33.85 11.45
N VAL A 204 -9.21 33.12 11.46
CA VAL A 204 -9.28 31.73 10.97
C VAL A 204 -8.90 31.67 9.49
N ASN A 205 -9.35 32.61 8.65
CA ASN A 205 -8.98 32.65 7.23
C ASN A 205 -7.48 32.92 7.01
N ARG A 206 -6.84 33.76 7.83
CA ARG A 206 -5.39 33.97 7.75
C ARG A 206 -4.62 32.72 8.15
N THR A 207 -4.97 32.12 9.29
CA THR A 207 -4.36 30.87 9.75
C THR A 207 -4.52 29.74 8.73
N ARG A 208 -5.66 29.68 8.02
CA ARG A 208 -5.86 28.74 6.91
C ARG A 208 -4.79 28.88 5.83
N ILE A 209 -4.53 30.11 5.40
CA ILE A 209 -3.55 30.43 4.35
C ILE A 209 -2.13 30.09 4.83
N ASP A 210 -1.79 30.44 6.06
CA ASP A 210 -0.46 30.19 6.63
C ASP A 210 -0.17 28.67 6.70
N VAL A 211 -1.13 27.87 7.18
CA VAL A 211 -0.99 26.41 7.26
C VAL A 211 -0.93 25.75 5.87
N ASP A 212 -1.71 26.23 4.90
CA ASP A 212 -1.65 25.72 3.52
C ASP A 212 -0.28 25.99 2.88
N ASN A 213 0.34 27.14 3.17
CA ASN A 213 1.67 27.50 2.66
C ASN A 213 2.77 26.62 3.27
N GLU A 214 2.76 26.42 4.59
CA GLU A 214 3.74 25.54 5.28
C GLU A 214 3.65 24.10 4.77
N ASN A 215 2.43 23.55 4.66
CA ASN A 215 2.22 22.20 4.14
C ASN A 215 2.70 22.03 2.70
N SER A 216 2.54 23.06 1.86
CA SER A 216 3.01 23.05 0.47
C SER A 216 4.54 23.00 0.39
N GLU A 217 5.24 23.78 1.23
CA GLU A 217 6.71 23.76 1.28
C GLU A 217 7.23 22.40 1.76
N ASP A 218 6.67 21.85 2.83
CA ASP A 218 7.08 20.56 3.36
C ASP A 218 6.73 19.40 2.40
N ALA A 219 5.56 19.42 1.76
CA ALA A 219 5.21 18.45 0.72
C ALA A 219 6.17 18.51 -0.48
N ASN A 220 6.56 19.72 -0.92
CA ASN A 220 7.54 19.90 -1.98
C ASN A 220 8.93 19.40 -1.57
N ARG A 221 9.34 19.61 -0.31
CA ARG A 221 10.59 19.09 0.25
C ARG A 221 10.59 17.56 0.33
N LEU A 222 9.50 16.97 0.83
CA LEU A 222 9.29 15.52 0.88
C LEU A 222 9.31 14.90 -0.52
N ASN A 223 8.63 15.50 -1.49
CA ASN A 223 8.65 15.05 -2.88
C ASN A 223 10.07 15.06 -3.46
N LYS A 224 10.84 16.13 -3.21
CA LYS A 224 12.24 16.23 -3.66
C LYS A 224 13.14 15.17 -3.00
N ASP A 225 12.99 14.94 -1.70
CA ASP A 225 13.76 13.93 -0.96
C ASP A 225 13.41 12.51 -1.42
N LEU A 226 12.12 12.20 -1.63
CA LEU A 226 11.66 10.92 -2.18
C LEU A 226 12.23 10.68 -3.58
N ILE A 227 12.19 11.67 -4.47
CA ILE A 227 12.81 11.57 -5.81
C ILE A 227 14.29 11.24 -5.69
N GLN A 228 15.04 11.95 -4.85
CA GLN A 228 16.47 11.70 -4.66
C GLN A 228 16.77 10.30 -4.12
N LYS A 229 15.98 9.81 -3.15
CA LYS A 229 16.11 8.46 -2.60
C LYS A 229 15.86 7.38 -3.65
N VAL A 230 14.80 7.53 -4.45
CA VAL A 230 14.48 6.56 -5.51
C VAL A 230 15.53 6.61 -6.62
N GLU A 231 15.99 7.79 -7.03
CA GLU A 231 17.09 7.91 -8.00
C GLU A 231 18.38 7.28 -7.50
N PHE A 232 18.70 7.44 -6.21
CA PHE A 232 19.88 6.84 -5.60
C PHE A 232 19.79 5.31 -5.62
N ALA A 233 18.64 4.74 -5.26
CA ALA A 233 18.41 3.30 -5.34
C ALA A 233 18.58 2.77 -6.77
N VAL A 234 18.00 3.43 -7.77
CA VAL A 234 18.13 3.04 -9.18
C VAL A 234 19.56 3.18 -9.68
N ARG A 235 20.31 4.19 -9.23
CA ARG A 235 21.76 4.30 -9.51
C ARG A 235 22.56 3.13 -8.94
N ILE A 236 22.25 2.67 -7.73
CA ILE A 236 22.90 1.48 -7.16
C ILE A 236 22.59 0.23 -7.99
N TRP A 237 21.33 0.04 -8.40
CA TRP A 237 20.96 -1.10 -9.23
C TRP A 237 21.66 -1.07 -10.59
N ASN A 238 21.70 0.10 -11.23
CA ASN A 238 22.45 0.30 -12.48
C ASN A 238 23.92 -0.10 -12.32
N LYS A 239 24.59 0.33 -11.25
CA LYS A 239 25.99 -0.06 -10.98
C LYS A 239 26.17 -1.57 -10.79
N LYS A 240 25.21 -2.24 -10.14
CA LYS A 240 25.26 -3.70 -9.95
C LYS A 240 25.08 -4.45 -11.28
N ILE A 241 24.14 -4.02 -12.11
CA ILE A 241 23.91 -4.60 -13.44
C ILE A 241 25.12 -4.36 -14.34
N GLU A 242 25.64 -3.13 -14.37
CA GLU A 242 26.84 -2.76 -15.14
C GLU A 242 28.04 -3.62 -14.77
N ARG A 243 28.32 -3.81 -13.47
CA ARG A 243 29.39 -4.71 -13.02
C ARG A 243 29.23 -6.14 -13.52
N ALA A 244 28.00 -6.63 -13.57
CA ALA A 244 27.73 -7.98 -14.06
C ALA A 244 27.94 -8.10 -15.57
N LEU A 245 27.48 -7.11 -16.33
CA LEU A 245 27.70 -7.04 -17.78
C LEU A 245 29.19 -6.92 -18.12
N VAL A 246 29.94 -6.07 -17.40
CA VAL A 246 31.38 -5.94 -17.60
C VAL A 246 32.10 -7.25 -17.32
N GLN A 247 31.76 -7.95 -16.23
CA GLN A 247 32.34 -9.26 -15.92
C GLN A 247 32.02 -10.31 -16.98
N TYR A 248 30.82 -10.28 -17.56
CA TYR A 248 30.42 -11.19 -18.64
C TYR A 248 31.20 -10.92 -19.94
N GLN A 249 31.45 -9.65 -20.27
CA GLN A 249 32.17 -9.24 -21.49
C GLN A 249 33.69 -9.40 -21.39
N GLN A 250 34.22 -9.74 -20.21
CA GLN A 250 35.66 -9.96 -20.05
C GLN A 250 36.10 -11.22 -20.80
N LEU A 251 37.12 -11.07 -21.64
CA LEU A 251 37.76 -12.19 -22.33
C LEU A 251 38.30 -13.19 -21.31
N ARG A 252 37.81 -14.43 -21.38
CA ARG A 252 38.33 -15.57 -20.62
C ARG A 252 39.63 -16.08 -21.24
N LYS A 253 40.63 -16.36 -20.41
CA LYS A 253 41.76 -17.22 -20.76
C LYS A 253 41.50 -18.57 -20.08
N GLU A 254 41.38 -19.62 -20.87
CA GLU A 254 41.13 -20.96 -20.38
C GLU A 254 42.44 -21.71 -20.19
N ASP A 255 42.48 -22.59 -19.19
CA ASP A 255 43.58 -23.50 -18.94
C ASP A 255 43.49 -24.70 -19.90
N GLU A 256 44.61 -25.31 -20.28
CA GLU A 256 44.66 -26.47 -21.19
C GLU A 256 43.93 -27.70 -20.62
N PHE A 257 43.60 -27.68 -19.32
CA PHE A 257 42.91 -28.76 -18.60
C PHE A 257 41.39 -28.53 -18.42
N VAL A 258 40.80 -27.46 -18.99
CA VAL A 258 39.36 -27.19 -18.90
C VAL A 258 38.59 -28.16 -19.79
N GLY A 259 37.74 -29.01 -19.18
CA GLY A 259 36.95 -30.01 -19.88
C GLY A 259 35.54 -29.53 -20.27
N PRO A 260 34.86 -30.21 -21.21
CA PRO A 260 33.49 -29.88 -21.65
C PRO A 260 32.44 -29.67 -20.52
N LEU A 261 32.56 -30.38 -19.39
CA LEU A 261 31.62 -30.23 -18.26
C LEU A 261 31.77 -28.89 -17.53
N GLU A 262 33.00 -28.37 -17.43
CA GLU A 262 33.27 -27.05 -16.82
C GLU A 262 32.67 -25.93 -17.67
N GLU A 263 32.65 -26.09 -18.99
CA GLU A 263 32.03 -25.12 -19.89
C GLU A 263 30.49 -25.13 -19.74
N VAL A 264 29.87 -26.31 -19.65
CA VAL A 264 28.43 -26.44 -19.35
C VAL A 264 28.09 -25.77 -18.01
N GLU A 265 28.88 -26.03 -16.96
CA GLU A 265 28.65 -25.45 -15.64
C GLU A 265 28.82 -23.92 -15.64
N TYR A 266 29.80 -23.40 -16.36
CA TYR A 266 29.97 -21.97 -16.54
C TYR A 266 28.73 -21.31 -17.15
N TRP A 267 28.22 -21.82 -18.28
CA TRP A 267 27.06 -21.25 -18.94
C TRP A 267 25.79 -21.37 -18.09
N ARG A 268 25.64 -22.45 -17.32
CA ARG A 268 24.56 -22.57 -16.32
C ARG A 268 24.65 -21.49 -15.25
N ASN A 269 25.85 -21.20 -14.74
CA ASN A 269 26.08 -20.17 -13.74
C ASN A 269 25.78 -18.76 -14.29
N GLN A 270 26.16 -18.47 -15.54
CA GLN A 270 25.80 -17.21 -16.20
C GLN A 270 24.28 -17.10 -16.41
N LEU A 271 23.64 -18.16 -16.87
CA LEU A 271 22.18 -18.21 -17.05
C LEU A 271 21.44 -17.94 -15.74
N ALA A 272 21.85 -18.57 -14.64
CA ALA A 272 21.26 -18.35 -13.32
C ALA A 272 21.42 -16.89 -12.87
N ARG A 273 22.62 -16.33 -13.05
CA ARG A 273 22.93 -14.95 -12.70
C ARG A 273 22.07 -13.94 -13.45
N PHE A 274 22.00 -14.03 -14.79
CA PHE A 274 21.25 -13.09 -15.61
C PHE A 274 19.73 -13.30 -15.53
N SER A 275 19.27 -14.53 -15.26
CA SER A 275 17.85 -14.79 -14.97
C SER A 275 17.41 -14.13 -13.66
N SER A 276 18.22 -14.21 -12.60
CA SER A 276 17.92 -13.51 -11.34
C SER A 276 17.85 -11.99 -11.52
N MET A 277 18.73 -11.41 -12.33
CA MET A 277 18.69 -9.98 -12.66
C MET A 277 17.45 -9.62 -13.48
N PHE A 278 17.06 -10.46 -14.45
CA PHE A 278 15.86 -10.25 -15.25
C PHE A 278 14.59 -10.33 -14.40
N GLU A 279 14.51 -11.27 -13.46
CA GLU A 279 13.39 -11.39 -12.50
C GLU A 279 13.28 -10.14 -11.63
N PHE A 280 14.40 -9.64 -11.10
CA PHE A 280 14.44 -8.41 -10.32
C PHE A 280 13.94 -7.20 -11.13
N VAL A 281 14.43 -7.01 -12.36
CA VAL A 281 13.99 -5.92 -13.25
C VAL A 281 12.51 -6.07 -13.62
N SER A 282 12.03 -7.29 -13.74
CA SER A 282 10.62 -7.62 -14.02
C SER A 282 9.70 -7.51 -12.81
N SER A 283 10.23 -7.38 -11.59
CA SER A 283 9.45 -7.38 -10.35
C SER A 283 8.51 -6.18 -10.23
N ALA A 284 7.35 -6.40 -9.58
CA ALA A 284 6.34 -5.37 -9.37
C ALA A 284 6.88 -4.18 -8.56
N SER A 285 7.69 -4.44 -7.53
CA SER A 285 8.28 -3.40 -6.69
C SER A 285 9.28 -2.53 -7.47
N CYS A 286 10.10 -3.13 -8.34
CA CYS A 286 11.01 -2.38 -9.21
C CYS A 286 10.23 -1.54 -10.21
N LYS A 287 9.22 -2.13 -10.89
CA LYS A 287 8.35 -1.41 -11.85
C LYS A 287 7.64 -0.22 -11.22
N LYS A 288 7.16 -0.33 -9.98
CA LYS A 288 6.55 0.79 -9.24
C LYS A 288 7.51 1.97 -9.08
N LEU A 289 8.74 1.72 -8.63
CA LEU A 289 9.75 2.76 -8.42
C LEU A 289 10.23 3.39 -9.73
N ILE A 290 10.35 2.60 -10.80
CA ILE A 290 10.68 3.12 -12.14
C ILE A 290 9.52 3.94 -12.73
N ASN A 291 8.27 3.53 -12.51
CA ASN A 291 7.11 4.31 -12.94
C ASN A 291 7.01 5.63 -12.19
N PHE A 292 7.31 5.65 -10.88
CA PHE A 292 7.43 6.88 -10.12
C PHE A 292 8.46 7.83 -10.75
N LEU A 293 9.66 7.35 -11.10
CA LEU A 293 10.67 8.18 -11.78
C LEU A 293 10.26 8.64 -13.19
N LYS A 294 9.39 7.91 -13.90
CA LYS A 294 8.86 8.34 -15.21
C LYS A 294 7.99 9.59 -15.07
N LEU A 295 7.17 9.65 -14.02
CA LEU A 295 6.33 10.81 -13.73
C LEU A 295 7.18 12.06 -13.45
N THR A 296 8.40 11.87 -12.92
CA THR A 296 9.32 12.96 -12.58
C THR A 296 10.38 13.22 -13.65
N ALA A 297 10.30 12.55 -14.81
CA ALA A 297 11.21 12.70 -15.96
C ALA A 297 12.72 12.59 -15.62
N SER A 298 13.10 11.70 -14.70
CA SER A 298 14.51 11.57 -14.26
C SER A 298 15.46 11.13 -15.40
N PRO A 299 16.66 11.73 -15.52
CA PRO A 299 17.65 11.34 -16.54
C PRO A 299 18.16 9.90 -16.35
N THR A 300 18.06 9.34 -15.14
CA THR A 300 18.49 7.97 -14.79
C THR A 300 17.74 6.89 -15.58
N LEU A 301 16.55 7.21 -16.11
CA LEU A 301 15.71 6.28 -16.87
C LEU A 301 16.35 5.84 -18.19
N LYS A 302 17.16 6.69 -18.84
CA LYS A 302 17.85 6.35 -20.09
C LYS A 302 18.84 5.21 -19.86
N THR A 303 19.67 5.32 -18.82
CA THR A 303 20.64 4.29 -18.43
C THR A 303 19.94 3.01 -17.99
N TRP A 304 18.86 3.13 -17.20
CA TRP A 304 18.07 1.99 -16.76
C TRP A 304 17.53 1.17 -17.94
N LYS A 305 16.91 1.83 -18.93
CA LYS A 305 16.37 1.14 -20.12
C LYS A 305 17.47 0.42 -20.91
N LYS A 306 18.63 1.07 -21.09
CA LYS A 306 19.79 0.44 -21.75
C LYS A 306 20.23 -0.84 -21.04
N HIS A 307 20.37 -0.79 -19.71
CA HIS A 307 20.76 -1.97 -18.92
C HIS A 307 19.72 -3.08 -18.94
N CYS A 308 18.42 -2.76 -18.92
CA CYS A 308 17.36 -3.77 -19.01
C CYS A 308 17.42 -4.55 -20.33
N ASN A 309 17.63 -3.85 -21.45
CA ASN A 309 17.75 -4.49 -22.76
C ASN A 309 18.98 -5.41 -22.80
N LEU A 310 20.14 -4.92 -22.36
CA LEU A 310 21.37 -5.72 -22.32
C LEU A 310 21.23 -6.97 -21.45
N VAL A 311 20.56 -6.88 -20.29
CA VAL A 311 20.32 -8.05 -19.43
C VAL A 311 19.42 -9.07 -20.14
N LEU A 312 18.40 -8.62 -20.87
CA LEU A 312 17.52 -9.51 -21.64
C LEU A 312 18.30 -10.21 -22.77
N ASP A 313 19.10 -9.45 -23.51
CA ASP A 313 19.91 -9.97 -24.62
C ASP A 313 20.90 -11.04 -24.13
N VAL A 314 21.69 -10.71 -23.10
CA VAL A 314 22.67 -11.64 -22.51
C VAL A 314 21.99 -12.87 -21.89
N ARG A 315 20.82 -12.71 -21.27
CA ARG A 315 20.06 -13.85 -20.73
C ARG A 315 19.65 -14.80 -21.85
N ASN A 316 19.14 -14.28 -22.96
CA ASN A 316 18.72 -15.12 -24.09
C ASN A 316 19.92 -15.84 -24.71
N GLU A 317 21.05 -15.16 -24.86
CA GLU A 317 22.31 -15.78 -25.30
C GLU A 317 22.74 -16.93 -24.37
N CYS A 318 22.68 -16.72 -23.05
CA CYS A 318 22.98 -17.77 -22.07
C CYS A 318 22.02 -18.97 -22.18
N ILE A 319 20.73 -18.73 -22.44
CA ILE A 319 19.74 -19.81 -22.65
C ILE A 319 20.12 -20.63 -23.88
N ASP A 320 20.44 -19.97 -24.98
CA ASP A 320 20.75 -20.64 -26.24
C ASP A 320 22.06 -21.41 -26.16
N ASN A 321 23.09 -20.84 -25.52
CA ASN A 321 24.36 -21.53 -25.29
C ASN A 321 24.20 -22.76 -24.39
N VAL A 322 23.41 -22.66 -23.31
CA VAL A 322 23.10 -23.81 -22.45
C VAL A 322 22.36 -24.90 -23.23
N ARG A 323 21.35 -24.54 -24.04
CA ARG A 323 20.62 -25.50 -24.89
C ARG A 323 21.55 -26.19 -25.89
N TYR A 324 22.41 -25.42 -26.55
CA TYR A 324 23.39 -25.95 -27.49
C TYR A 324 24.33 -26.93 -26.80
N LEU A 325 24.92 -26.58 -25.67
CA LEU A 325 25.84 -27.45 -24.94
C LEU A 325 25.18 -28.74 -24.41
N TYR A 326 23.93 -28.67 -23.94
CA TYR A 326 23.18 -29.87 -23.56
C TYR A 326 22.93 -30.82 -24.75
N SER A 327 22.86 -30.31 -25.98
CA SER A 327 22.76 -31.18 -27.15
C SER A 327 24.03 -32.03 -27.38
N PHE A 328 25.20 -31.58 -26.88
CA PHE A 328 26.47 -32.33 -26.89
C PHE A 328 26.67 -33.24 -25.68
N ASP A 329 25.92 -33.03 -24.59
CA ASP A 329 26.10 -33.79 -23.35
C ASP A 329 25.84 -35.29 -23.54
N SER A 330 24.85 -35.64 -24.36
CA SER A 330 24.57 -37.04 -24.76
C SER A 330 25.74 -37.72 -25.48
N PHE A 331 26.62 -36.94 -26.11
CA PHE A 331 27.80 -37.38 -26.85
C PHE A 331 29.05 -37.42 -25.95
N CYS A 332 29.18 -36.47 -25.02
CA CYS A 332 30.34 -36.35 -24.13
C CYS A 332 30.27 -37.27 -22.90
N GLU A 333 29.07 -37.55 -22.37
CA GLU A 333 28.86 -38.38 -21.17
C GLU A 333 29.49 -39.79 -21.27
N PRO A 334 29.41 -40.51 -22.43
CA PRO A 334 30.12 -41.78 -22.61
C PRO A 334 31.65 -41.66 -22.56
N LEU A 335 32.23 -40.53 -22.97
CA LEU A 335 33.69 -40.34 -23.01
C LEU A 335 34.29 -40.25 -21.61
N TYR A 336 33.58 -39.65 -20.66
CA TYR A 336 33.99 -39.61 -19.25
C TYR A 336 33.87 -40.96 -18.53
N ARG A 337 33.04 -41.88 -19.05
CA ARG A 337 32.77 -43.19 -18.44
C ARG A 337 33.46 -44.37 -19.16
N CYS A 338 34.07 -44.14 -20.31
CA CYS A 338 34.71 -45.18 -21.11
C CYS A 338 36.10 -45.56 -20.60
N THR A 339 36.32 -46.83 -20.26
CA THR A 339 37.67 -47.38 -20.09
C THR A 339 38.43 -47.43 -21.42
N PRO A 340 39.78 -47.21 -21.45
CA PRO A 340 40.58 -47.04 -22.67
C PRO A 340 40.40 -48.12 -23.76
N ARG A 341 40.03 -49.35 -23.38
CA ARG A 341 39.78 -50.47 -24.32
C ARG A 341 38.51 -50.31 -25.18
N LYS A 342 37.55 -49.48 -24.78
CA LYS A 342 36.28 -49.25 -25.52
C LYS A 342 36.30 -47.98 -26.37
N PHE A 343 37.32 -47.14 -26.19
CA PHE A 343 37.47 -45.85 -26.87
C PHE A 343 37.40 -45.94 -28.42
N PRO A 344 38.05 -46.93 -29.09
CA PRO A 344 38.05 -47.00 -30.55
C PRO A 344 36.69 -47.37 -31.17
N VAL A 345 35.77 -47.97 -30.41
CA VAL A 345 34.48 -48.47 -30.90
C VAL A 345 33.39 -47.40 -30.82
N THR A 346 33.47 -46.50 -29.85
CA THR A 346 32.57 -45.35 -29.72
C THR A 346 32.95 -44.20 -30.66
N CYS A 347 34.26 -43.96 -30.90
CA CYS A 347 34.77 -42.79 -31.64
C CYS A 347 34.33 -42.60 -33.12
N PRO A 348 34.05 -43.64 -33.94
CA PRO A 348 33.77 -43.45 -35.38
C PRO A 348 32.48 -42.66 -35.68
N LEU A 349 31.59 -42.48 -34.71
CA LEU A 349 30.34 -41.73 -34.86
C LEU A 349 30.48 -40.22 -34.55
N TYR A 350 31.63 -39.77 -34.03
CA TYR A 350 31.80 -38.41 -33.50
C TYR A 350 32.42 -37.42 -34.49
N PHE A 351 33.17 -37.91 -35.47
CA PHE A 351 33.71 -37.10 -36.56
C PHE A 351 33.02 -37.53 -37.85
N THR A 352 31.84 -36.97 -38.13
CA THR A 352 31.35 -36.99 -39.50
C THR A 352 32.39 -36.26 -40.35
N GLN A 353 32.96 -36.97 -41.31
CA GLN A 353 33.85 -36.40 -42.32
C GLN A 353 33.15 -35.18 -42.92
N SER A 354 33.77 -34.00 -42.74
CA SER A 354 33.46 -32.83 -43.53
C SER A 354 33.84 -33.16 -44.99
N GLU A 355 32.84 -33.36 -45.84
CA GLU A 355 32.99 -33.19 -47.30
C GLU A 355 32.98 -31.71 -47.66
#